data_AF-A0AAP2CHH5-F1
#
_entry.id   AF-A0AAP2CHH5-F1
#
_cell.length_a   1.000
_cell.length_b   1.000
_cell.length_c   1.000
_cell.angle_alpha   90.00
_cell.angle_beta   90.00
_cell.angle_gamma   90.00
#
_symmetry.space_group_name_H-M   'P 1'
#
loop_
_entity.id
_entity.type
_entity.pdbx_description
1 polymer ?
#
loop_
_entity_poly.entity_id
_entity_poly.type
_entity_poly.pdbx_seq_one_letter_code
_entity_poly.pdbx_strand_id
1 'polypeptide(L)'
;MGFIPIFLTLAGFVFLFYTVVENSLKNKQKAFEEQFYLLKEKLAVQEHLKPTRANLVHLENIYLKKNPAEKEAAKGPLSQSKLYLYQYNRLLAKKPYNFVAKISGRQSI
;
A
#
# COMPACT_ATOMS: atom_id res chain seq x y z
N MET A 1 -12.05 33.10 30.29
CA MET A 1 -11.51 31.80 30.75
C MET A 1 -12.19 30.59 30.06
N GLY A 2 -12.43 30.64 28.74
CA GLY A 2 -13.07 29.52 27.98
C GLY A 2 -12.42 29.22 26.63
N PHE A 3 -11.30 29.87 26.32
CA PHE A 3 -10.63 29.78 25.02
C PHE A 3 -9.63 28.60 24.96
N ILE A 4 -8.86 28.39 26.04
CA ILE A 4 -7.85 27.30 26.15
C ILE A 4 -8.44 25.89 25.88
N PRO A 5 -9.65 25.53 26.36
CA PRO A 5 -10.23 24.20 26.09
C PRO A 5 -10.51 23.95 24.61
N ILE A 6 -10.81 25.00 23.83
CA ILE A 6 -11.15 24.88 22.41
C ILE A 6 -9.91 24.57 21.57
N PHE A 7 -8.76 25.19 21.87
CA PHE A 7 -7.52 24.86 21.17
C PHE A 7 -7.05 23.44 21.48
N LEU A 8 -7.23 22.99 22.72
CA LEU A 8 -6.83 21.65 23.12
C LEU A 8 -7.67 20.57 22.40
N THR A 9 -8.98 20.77 22.32
CA THR A 9 -9.87 19.83 21.61
C THR A 9 -9.64 19.87 20.11
N LEU A 10 -9.42 21.05 19.52
CA LEU A 10 -9.09 21.19 18.11
C LEU A 10 -7.75 20.53 17.76
N ALA A 11 -6.71 20.77 18.56
CA ALA A 11 -5.41 20.14 18.37
C ALA A 11 -5.50 18.62 18.48
N GLY A 12 -6.23 18.10 19.48
CA GLY A 12 -6.49 16.66 19.63
C GLY A 12 -7.22 16.07 18.43
N PHE A 13 -8.24 16.76 17.91
CA PHE A 13 -8.95 16.34 16.71
C PHE A 13 -8.05 16.28 15.48
N VAL A 14 -7.24 17.31 15.24
CA VAL A 14 -6.28 17.33 14.11
C VAL A 14 -5.26 16.20 14.23
N PHE A 15 -4.75 15.93 15.43
CA PHE A 15 -3.82 14.85 15.69
C PHE A 15 -4.43 13.47 15.44
N LEU A 16 -5.65 13.23 15.94
CA LEU A 16 -6.38 11.99 15.70
C LEU A 16 -6.68 11.79 14.22
N PHE A 17 -7.13 12.85 13.54
CA PHE A 17 -7.37 12.82 12.11
C PHE A 17 -6.10 12.45 11.32
N TYR A 18 -4.97 13.09 11.63
CA TYR A 18 -3.67 12.76 11.03
C TYR A 18 -3.33 11.29 11.22
N THR A 19 -3.48 10.78 12.46
CA THR A 19 -3.17 9.39 12.82
C THR A 19 -4.05 8.40 12.05
N VAL A 20 -5.34 8.69 11.90
CA VAL A 20 -6.27 7.84 11.14
C VAL A 20 -5.87 7.78 9.66
N VAL A 21 -5.55 8.92 9.05
CA VAL A 21 -5.13 8.99 7.66
C VAL A 21 -3.80 8.26 7.45
N GLU A 22 -2.84 8.48 8.33
CA GLU A 22 -1.52 7.81 8.30
C GLU A 22 -1.65 6.29 8.45
N ASN A 23 -2.47 5.82 9.39
CA ASN A 23 -2.76 4.40 9.55
C ASN A 23 -3.47 3.81 8.34
N SER A 24 -4.39 4.56 7.71
CA SER A 24 -5.06 4.13 6.48
C SER A 24 -4.07 3.92 5.33
N LEU A 25 -3.14 4.87 5.12
CA LEU A 25 -2.07 4.75 4.13
C LEU A 25 -1.15 3.58 4.43
N LYS A 26 -0.71 3.44 5.68
CA LYS A 26 0.15 2.36 6.15
C LYS A 26 -0.49 0.99 5.92
N ASN A 27 -1.76 0.83 6.24
CA ASN A 27 -2.47 -0.42 6.06
C ASN A 27 -2.60 -0.81 4.58
N LYS A 28 -2.82 0.17 3.70
CA LYS A 28 -2.89 -0.09 2.25
C LYS A 28 -1.53 -0.44 1.65
N GLN A 29 -0.46 0.21 2.11
CA GLN A 29 0.89 -0.17 1.73
C GLN A 29 1.22 -1.59 2.20
N LYS A 30 0.94 -1.92 3.47
CA LYS A 30 1.17 -3.27 4.00
C LYS A 30 0.40 -4.34 3.24
N ALA A 31 -0.87 -4.10 2.93
CA ALA A 31 -1.68 -5.03 2.14
C ALA A 31 -1.06 -5.30 0.75
N PHE A 32 -0.46 -4.28 0.11
CA PHE A 32 0.30 -4.48 -1.11
C PHE A 32 1.56 -5.33 -0.87
N GLU A 33 2.35 -5.01 0.16
CA GLU A 33 3.58 -5.72 0.50
C GLU A 33 3.31 -7.20 0.81
N GLU A 34 2.29 -7.50 1.60
CA GLU A 34 1.87 -8.86 1.95
C GLU A 34 1.50 -9.67 0.69
N GLN A 35 0.65 -9.11 -0.19
CA GLN A 35 0.28 -9.80 -1.42
C GLN A 35 1.46 -9.95 -2.38
N PHE A 36 2.37 -8.99 -2.41
CA PHE A 36 3.59 -9.06 -3.20
C PHE A 36 4.48 -10.23 -2.74
N TYR A 37 4.69 -10.39 -1.43
CA TYR A 37 5.48 -11.50 -0.90
C TYR A 37 4.77 -12.85 -1.07
N LEU A 38 3.45 -12.90 -0.90
CA LEU A 38 2.67 -14.11 -1.20
C LEU A 38 2.79 -14.49 -2.68
N LEU A 39 2.71 -13.52 -3.60
CA LEU A 39 2.90 -13.75 -5.03
C LEU A 39 4.30 -14.30 -5.31
N LYS A 40 5.34 -13.70 -4.71
CA LYS A 40 6.73 -14.14 -4.84
C LYS A 40 6.88 -15.59 -4.37
N GLU A 41 6.27 -15.94 -3.24
CA GLU A 41 6.27 -17.29 -2.68
C GLU A 41 5.57 -18.29 -3.61
N LYS A 42 4.36 -17.95 -4.11
CA LYS A 42 3.61 -18.80 -5.04
C LYS A 42 4.32 -19.02 -6.38
N LEU A 43 5.13 -18.05 -6.81
CA LEU A 43 5.95 -18.16 -8.02
C LEU A 43 7.31 -18.85 -7.77
N ALA A 44 7.63 -19.20 -6.52
CA ALA A 44 8.89 -19.78 -6.09
C ALA A 44 10.13 -18.94 -6.49
N VAL A 45 10.00 -17.61 -6.46
CA VAL A 45 11.10 -16.69 -6.81
C VAL A 45 12.01 -16.50 -5.60
N GLN A 46 13.28 -16.90 -5.71
CA GLN A 46 14.24 -16.81 -4.60
C GLN A 46 14.91 -15.44 -4.46
N GLU A 47 14.87 -14.62 -5.51
CA GLU A 47 15.52 -13.30 -5.53
C GLU A 47 14.95 -12.35 -4.45
N HIS A 48 15.82 -11.55 -3.82
CA HIS A 48 15.41 -10.51 -2.89
C HIS A 48 14.80 -9.30 -3.63
N LEU A 49 13.55 -9.46 -4.06
CA LEU A 49 12.76 -8.40 -4.68
C LEU A 49 12.08 -7.54 -3.61
N LYS A 50 12.26 -6.22 -3.71
CA LYS A 50 11.51 -5.23 -2.92
C LYS A 50 10.11 -5.01 -3.50
N PRO A 51 9.09 -4.73 -2.68
CA PRO A 51 7.73 -4.45 -3.13
C PRO A 51 7.67 -3.08 -3.82
N THR A 52 7.92 -3.09 -5.13
CA THR A 52 7.88 -1.90 -6.00
C THR A 52 7.09 -2.23 -7.25
N ARG A 53 6.58 -1.21 -7.96
CA ARG A 53 5.87 -1.44 -9.23
C ARG A 53 6.72 -2.18 -10.26
N ALA A 54 8.01 -1.83 -10.38
CA ALA A 54 8.92 -2.47 -11.33
C ALA A 54 9.06 -3.98 -11.04
N ASN A 55 9.24 -4.34 -9.77
CA ASN A 55 9.36 -5.74 -9.39
C ASN A 55 8.03 -6.49 -9.48
N LEU A 56 6.89 -5.82 -9.30
CA LEU A 56 5.58 -6.43 -9.55
C LEU A 56 5.41 -6.79 -11.04
N VAL A 57 5.82 -5.90 -11.94
CA VAL A 57 5.83 -6.18 -13.38
C VAL A 57 6.79 -7.33 -13.71
N HIS A 58 7.93 -7.41 -13.03
CA HIS A 58 8.83 -8.56 -13.18
C HIS A 58 8.18 -9.88 -12.74
N LEU A 59 7.51 -9.92 -11.58
CA LEU A 59 6.75 -11.10 -11.14
C LEU A 59 5.60 -11.45 -12.09
N GLU A 60 4.94 -10.46 -12.67
CA GLU A 60 3.93 -10.67 -13.71
C GLU A 60 4.52 -11.34 -14.96
N ASN A 61 5.70 -10.91 -15.40
CA ASN A 61 6.38 -11.56 -16.53
C ASN A 61 6.75 -13.01 -16.23
N ILE A 62 7.16 -13.32 -14.99
CA ILE A 62 7.41 -14.70 -14.54
C ILE A 62 6.10 -15.49 -14.54
N TYR A 63 5.03 -14.91 -14.00
CA TYR A 63 3.69 -15.51 -13.99
C TYR A 63 3.23 -15.89 -15.41
N LEU A 64 3.44 -15.03 -16.40
CA LEU A 64 3.05 -15.29 -17.79
C LEU A 64 3.80 -16.50 -18.39
N LYS A 65 5.04 -16.76 -17.97
CA LYS A 65 5.87 -17.88 -18.43
C LYS A 65 5.58 -19.20 -17.72
N LYS A 66 4.77 -19.20 -16.65
CA LYS A 66 4.46 -20.39 -15.85
C LYS A 66 3.37 -21.27 -16.47
N ASN A 67 3.37 -22.54 -16.06
CA ASN A 67 2.35 -23.51 -16.45
C ASN A 67 0.95 -23.13 -15.94
N PRO A 68 -0.14 -23.58 -16.59
CA PRO A 68 -1.50 -23.25 -16.19
C PRO A 68 -1.84 -23.62 -14.73
N ALA A 69 -1.34 -24.76 -14.25
CA ALA A 69 -1.55 -25.20 -12.88
C ALA A 69 -0.90 -24.25 -11.84
N GLU A 70 0.30 -23.75 -12.12
CA GLU A 70 1.01 -22.80 -11.26
C GLU A 70 0.41 -21.39 -11.36
N LYS A 71 -0.19 -21.05 -12.50
CA LYS A 71 -0.90 -19.79 -12.73
C LYS A 71 -2.15 -19.64 -11.87
N GLU A 72 -2.90 -20.72 -11.63
CA GLU A 72 -4.11 -20.61 -10.80
C GLU A 72 -3.78 -20.20 -9.34
N ALA A 73 -2.72 -20.78 -8.76
CA ALA A 73 -2.29 -20.46 -7.39
C ALA A 73 -1.77 -19.01 -7.24
N ALA A 74 -1.16 -18.44 -8.28
CA ALA A 74 -0.57 -17.10 -8.26
C ALA A 74 -1.53 -15.99 -8.77
N LYS A 75 -2.64 -16.34 -9.41
CA LYS A 75 -3.61 -15.40 -9.99
C LYS A 75 -4.25 -14.48 -8.96
N GLY A 76 -4.68 -15.05 -7.83
CA GLY A 76 -5.28 -14.32 -6.71
C GLY A 76 -4.33 -13.25 -6.16
N PRO A 77 -3.14 -13.63 -5.66
CA PRO A 77 -2.13 -12.69 -5.17
C PRO A 77 -1.75 -11.62 -6.20
N LEU A 78 -1.54 -11.99 -7.48
CA LEU A 78 -1.22 -11.04 -8.54
C LEU A 78 -2.30 -9.96 -8.72
N SER A 79 -3.56 -10.39 -8.80
CA SER A 79 -4.70 -9.48 -8.93
C SER A 79 -4.81 -8.54 -7.73
N GLN A 80 -4.67 -9.08 -6.51
CA GLN A 80 -4.75 -8.29 -5.29
C GLN A 80 -3.58 -7.30 -5.17
N SER A 81 -2.34 -7.70 -5.49
CA SER A 81 -1.19 -6.80 -5.51
C SER A 81 -1.42 -5.61 -6.45
N LYS A 82 -1.93 -5.85 -7.67
CA LYS A 82 -2.24 -4.77 -8.61
C LYS A 82 -3.32 -3.83 -8.08
N LEU A 83 -4.38 -4.40 -7.50
CA LEU A 83 -5.48 -3.64 -6.92
C LEU A 83 -5.01 -2.78 -5.75
N TYR A 84 -4.20 -3.33 -4.82
CA TYR A 84 -3.69 -2.56 -3.69
C TYR A 84 -2.70 -1.48 -4.10
N LEU A 85 -1.83 -1.76 -5.08
CA LEU A 85 -0.96 -0.74 -5.67
C LEU A 85 -1.76 0.42 -6.25
N TYR A 86 -2.80 0.12 -7.04
CA TYR A 86 -3.69 1.14 -7.58
C TYR A 86 -4.42 1.92 -6.48
N GLN A 87 -4.98 1.23 -5.48
CA GLN A 87 -5.69 1.88 -4.37
C GLN A 87 -4.77 2.80 -3.57
N TYR A 88 -3.55 2.35 -3.24
CA TYR A 88 -2.58 3.14 -2.50
C TYR A 88 -2.18 4.40 -3.28
N ASN A 89 -1.80 4.25 -4.56
CA ASN A 89 -1.42 5.38 -5.41
C ASN A 89 -2.60 6.35 -5.62
N ARG A 90 -3.84 5.85 -5.72
CA ARG A 90 -5.05 6.68 -5.80
C ARG A 90 -5.32 7.43 -4.50
N LEU A 91 -5.06 6.82 -3.34
CA LEU A 91 -5.18 7.51 -2.05
C LEU A 91 -4.16 8.64 -1.96
N LEU A 92 -2.90 8.39 -2.31
CA LEU A 92 -1.86 9.43 -2.32
C LEU A 92 -2.21 10.65 -3.19
N ALA A 93 -2.95 10.46 -4.28
CA ALA A 93 -3.39 11.56 -5.13
C ALA A 93 -4.53 12.41 -4.52
N LYS A 94 -5.32 11.84 -3.60
CA LYS A 94 -6.51 12.50 -3.03
C LYS A 94 -6.21 13.28 -1.76
N LYS A 95 -6.86 14.44 -1.57
CA LYS A 95 -6.92 15.09 -0.25
C LYS A 95 -7.93 14.32 0.64
N PRO A 96 -7.72 14.21 1.97
CA PRO A 96 -6.62 14.74 2.79
C PRO A 96 -5.34 13.90 2.75
N TYR A 97 -5.38 12.69 2.19
CA TYR A 97 -4.28 11.71 2.19
C TYR A 97 -2.98 12.25 1.60
N ASN A 98 -3.03 13.00 0.50
CA ASN A 98 -1.86 13.64 -0.13
C ASN A 98 -1.10 14.56 0.84
N PHE A 99 -1.84 15.33 1.64
CA PHE A 99 -1.24 16.24 2.61
C PHE A 99 -0.49 15.46 3.70
N VAL A 100 -1.15 14.46 4.28
CA VAL A 100 -0.55 13.59 5.30
C VAL A 100 0.64 12.82 4.73
N ALA A 101 0.52 12.27 3.52
CA ALA A 101 1.59 11.56 2.84
C ALA A 101 2.85 12.42 2.64
N LYS A 102 2.70 13.69 2.25
CA LYS A 102 3.81 14.63 2.11
C LYS A 102 4.51 14.90 3.43
N ILE A 103 3.75 15.04 4.52
CA ILE A 103 4.29 15.23 5.87
C ILE A 103 5.04 13.97 6.34
N SER A 104 4.46 12.79 6.11
CA SER A 104 5.04 11.49 6.49
C SER A 104 6.17 11.00 5.56
N GLY A 105 6.52 11.74 4.49
CA GLY A 105 7.55 11.34 3.52
C GLY A 105 7.16 10.14 2.64
N ARG A 106 5.87 9.85 2.49
CA ARG A 106 5.35 8.73 1.69
C ARG A 106 5.37 9.08 0.19
N GLN A 107 5.79 8.12 -0.63
CA GLN A 107 5.83 8.24 -2.09
C GLN A 107 4.99 7.14 -2.75
N SER A 108 4.64 7.36 -4.02
CA SER A 108 3.97 6.35 -4.84
C SER A 108 4.87 5.14 -5.07
N ILE A 109 4.25 3.97 -5.17
CA ILE A 109 4.91 2.67 -5.38
C ILE A 109 4.91 2.30 -6.86
#